data_AF-A0A938RCW0-F1
#
_entry.id   AF-A0A938RCW0-F1
#
_cell.length_a   1.000
_cell.length_b   1.000
_cell.length_c   1.000
_cell.angle_alpha   90.00
_cell.angle_beta   90.00
_cell.angle_gamma   90.00
#
_symmetry.space_group_name_H-M   'P 1'
#
loop_
_entity.id
_entity.type
_entity.pdbx_description
1 polymer ?
#
loop_
_entity_poly.entity_id
_entity_poly.type
_entity_poly.pdbx_seq_one_letter_code
_entity_poly.pdbx_strand_id
1 'polypeptide(L)'
;MVMEFHISRKARDFYRFDESLFTVSGNAIFPNFRAVRLFVQRMNERRDLVNFPEQAIQPGQMNAMGLIDEILHYIIGLYRDEKNPQTMKQALDWLYEKLGKIGVDEALLTFSNQFPSLALYRGEIELESYLEADTAGIPNRQIILEEMLMLWMANKNLAFSPFIELFDHISLEKETSYGQIIEHLYTFFATQPFFGPDHQHLIDMLRSPAIAIPHSLSGQLEYIQERWGSLLGKYLSLLLSSLDLIKEEEIAQMRRIAHWTRGPAPVYEFTGME
;
A
#
# COMPACT_ATOMS: atom_id res chain seq x y z
N MET A 1 9.01 8.62 -11.57
CA MET A 1 7.56 8.61 -11.32
C MET A 1 7.33 9.06 -9.89
N VAL A 2 6.27 9.83 -9.65
CA VAL A 2 5.81 10.13 -8.28
C VAL A 2 4.56 9.31 -8.06
N MET A 3 4.64 8.35 -7.13
CA MET A 3 3.52 7.50 -6.70
C MET A 3 3.27 7.77 -5.23
N GLU A 4 2.00 7.66 -4.83
CA GLU A 4 1.57 7.91 -3.46
C GLU A 4 0.68 6.75 -3.00
N PHE A 5 0.94 6.24 -1.79
CA PHE A 5 0.05 5.25 -1.17
C PHE A 5 -1.40 5.75 -1.16
N HIS A 6 -2.30 5.03 -1.83
CA HIS A 6 -3.68 5.49 -1.96
C HIS A 6 -4.45 5.39 -0.65
N ILE A 7 -5.06 6.51 -0.32
CA ILE A 7 -6.05 6.61 0.74
C ILE A 7 -7.31 7.15 0.07
N SER A 8 -8.41 6.43 0.23
CA SER A 8 -9.71 6.84 -0.29
C SER A 8 -10.04 8.25 0.18
N ARG A 9 -10.67 9.04 -0.69
CA ARG A 9 -11.19 10.37 -0.35
C ARG A 9 -12.02 10.32 0.93
N LYS A 10 -12.89 9.30 1.04
CA LYS A 10 -13.71 9.04 2.21
C LYS A 10 -12.90 8.89 3.49
N ALA A 11 -11.80 8.12 3.46
CA ALA A 11 -10.93 7.95 4.62
C ALA A 11 -10.17 9.24 4.95
N ARG A 12 -9.67 9.97 3.94
CA ARG A 12 -9.04 11.29 4.14
C ARG A 12 -9.99 12.27 4.83
N ASP A 13 -11.24 12.34 4.38
CA ASP A 13 -12.26 13.22 4.96
C ASP A 13 -12.62 12.80 6.38
N PHE A 14 -12.85 11.50 6.61
CA PHE A 14 -13.26 10.95 7.90
C PHE A 14 -12.19 11.17 8.99
N TYR A 15 -10.93 10.91 8.65
CA TYR A 15 -9.78 11.09 9.53
C TYR A 15 -9.15 12.48 9.46
N ARG A 16 -9.69 13.38 8.62
CA ARG A 16 -9.20 14.75 8.38
C ARG A 16 -7.72 14.78 8.06
N PHE A 17 -7.27 13.85 7.21
CA PHE A 17 -5.86 13.60 6.92
C PHE A 17 -5.50 14.09 5.51
N ASP A 18 -4.72 15.16 5.46
CA ASP A 18 -4.31 15.88 4.27
C ASP A 18 -2.80 15.81 4.06
N GLU A 19 -2.13 14.79 4.59
CA GLU A 19 -0.71 14.53 4.36
C GLU A 19 -0.52 13.28 3.49
N SER A 20 0.70 13.08 3.00
CA SER A 20 1.13 11.80 2.43
C SER A 20 1.82 10.95 3.50
N LEU A 21 1.52 9.66 3.53
CA LEU A 21 2.19 8.68 4.40
C LEU A 21 3.55 8.27 3.83
N PHE A 22 3.59 8.12 2.50
CA PHE A 22 4.74 7.70 1.72
C PHE A 22 4.74 8.47 0.41
N THR A 23 5.91 8.97 0.04
CA THR A 23 6.11 9.50 -1.30
C THR A 23 7.21 8.69 -1.96
N VAL A 24 6.94 8.20 -3.16
CA VAL A 24 7.98 7.72 -4.05
C VAL A 24 8.35 8.82 -5.02
N SER A 25 9.65 9.09 -5.16
CA SER A 25 10.18 9.95 -6.20
C SER A 25 11.32 9.24 -6.91
N GLY A 26 11.05 8.79 -8.14
CA GLY A 26 12.00 7.95 -8.88
C GLY A 26 12.19 6.61 -8.18
N ASN A 27 13.39 6.35 -7.66
CA ASN A 27 13.71 5.09 -6.98
C ASN A 27 13.78 5.27 -5.44
N ALA A 28 13.33 6.38 -4.87
CA ALA A 28 13.44 6.64 -3.43
C ALA A 28 12.06 6.70 -2.76
N ILE A 29 11.86 5.91 -1.70
CA ILE A 29 10.71 6.01 -0.79
C ILE A 29 11.11 6.91 0.36
N PHE A 30 10.26 7.89 0.66
CA PHE A 30 10.39 8.71 1.86
C PHE A 30 9.24 8.41 2.82
N PRO A 31 9.43 7.52 3.81
CA PRO A 31 8.44 7.31 4.85
C PRO A 31 8.30 8.57 5.71
N ASN A 32 7.07 9.08 5.83
CA ASN A 32 6.78 10.16 6.76
C ASN A 32 6.34 9.57 8.11
N PHE A 33 7.30 9.10 8.91
CA PHE A 33 7.01 8.43 10.20
C PHE A 33 6.16 9.28 11.14
N ARG A 34 6.28 10.61 11.08
CA ARG A 34 5.44 11.52 11.85
C ARG A 34 3.99 11.45 11.38
N ALA A 35 3.75 11.56 10.06
CA ALA A 35 2.42 11.45 9.49
C ALA A 35 1.81 10.07 9.72
N VAL A 36 2.60 8.99 9.61
CA VAL A 36 2.16 7.63 9.96
C VAL A 36 1.67 7.55 11.40
N ARG A 37 2.45 8.03 12.37
CA ARG A 37 2.03 8.01 13.79
C ARG A 37 0.78 8.85 14.03
N LEU A 38 0.71 10.04 13.44
CA LEU A 38 -0.45 10.93 13.58
C LEU A 38 -1.70 10.30 12.95
N PHE A 39 -1.56 9.65 11.80
CA PHE A 39 -2.67 9.02 11.12
C PHE A 39 -3.18 7.80 11.89
N VAL A 40 -2.28 6.93 12.36
CA VAL A 40 -2.64 5.82 13.25
C VAL A 40 -3.33 6.31 14.52
N GLN A 41 -2.84 7.39 15.14
CA GLN A 41 -3.48 7.98 16.30
C GLN A 41 -4.93 8.37 15.98
N ARG A 42 -5.15 9.10 14.88
CA ARG A 42 -6.50 9.52 14.45
C ARG A 42 -7.42 8.35 14.11
N MET A 43 -6.87 7.26 13.55
CA MET A 43 -7.64 6.03 13.32
C MET A 43 -8.07 5.40 14.63
N ASN A 44 -7.14 5.21 15.56
CA ASN A 44 -7.40 4.60 16.85
C ASN A 44 -8.35 5.44 17.73
N GLU A 45 -8.33 6.77 17.62
CA GLU A 45 -9.28 7.66 18.32
C GLU A 45 -10.74 7.49 17.85
N ARG A 46 -10.95 6.97 16.63
CA ARG A 46 -12.28 6.73 16.05
C ARG A 46 -12.78 5.31 16.25
N ARG A 47 -11.89 4.36 16.59
CA ARG A 47 -12.23 2.96 16.80
C ARG A 47 -12.73 2.76 18.24
N ASP A 48 -13.64 1.81 18.41
CA ASP A 48 -14.12 1.40 19.73
C ASP A 48 -13.10 0.46 20.40
N LEU A 49 -11.96 1.02 20.77
CA LEU A 49 -10.87 0.26 21.41
C LEU A 49 -11.15 -0.09 22.87
N VAL A 50 -12.26 0.41 23.44
CA VAL A 50 -12.71 0.02 24.78
C VAL A 50 -13.32 -1.37 24.74
N ASN A 51 -14.21 -1.62 23.77
CA ASN A 51 -14.85 -2.92 23.61
C ASN A 51 -14.03 -3.88 22.73
N PHE A 52 -13.25 -3.34 21.78
CA PHE A 52 -12.47 -4.11 20.80
C PHE A 52 -11.00 -3.65 20.74
N PRO A 53 -10.22 -3.84 21.82
CA PRO A 53 -8.82 -3.40 21.89
C PRO A 53 -7.92 -4.05 20.82
N GLU A 54 -8.28 -5.22 20.31
CA GLU A 54 -7.59 -5.92 19.22
C GLU A 54 -7.68 -5.19 17.87
N GLN A 55 -8.59 -4.23 17.71
CA GLN A 55 -8.69 -3.40 16.51
C GLN A 55 -7.67 -2.25 16.47
N ALA A 56 -6.86 -2.08 17.52
CA ALA A 56 -5.86 -1.03 17.58
C ALA A 56 -4.77 -1.26 16.52
N ILE A 57 -4.54 -0.25 15.67
CA ILE A 57 -3.46 -0.25 14.69
C ILE A 57 -2.17 0.24 15.35
N GLN A 58 -1.05 -0.41 15.03
CA GLN A 58 0.28 0.09 15.41
C GLN A 58 0.95 0.87 14.26
N PRO A 59 1.74 1.91 14.57
CA PRO A 59 2.51 2.65 13.55
C PRO A 59 3.40 1.76 12.69
N GLY A 60 4.07 0.76 13.27
CA GLY A 60 4.89 -0.19 12.53
C GLY A 60 4.09 -1.03 11.52
N GLN A 61 2.85 -1.41 11.84
CA GLN A 61 1.97 -2.13 10.90
C GLN A 61 1.59 -1.24 9.72
N MET A 62 1.19 0.02 9.96
CA MET A 62 0.90 0.95 8.87
C MET A 62 2.15 1.23 8.03
N ASN A 63 3.31 1.35 8.68
CA ASN A 63 4.57 1.55 7.98
C ASN A 63 4.92 0.35 7.09
N ALA A 64 4.73 -0.87 7.59
CA ALA A 64 4.96 -2.10 6.85
C ALA A 64 4.03 -2.21 5.63
N MET A 65 2.74 -1.94 5.81
CA MET A 65 1.75 -1.94 4.73
C MET A 65 2.16 -0.97 3.61
N GLY A 66 2.47 0.27 3.95
CA GLY A 66 2.90 1.25 2.95
C GLY A 66 4.23 0.87 2.29
N LEU A 67 5.20 0.34 3.03
CA LEU A 67 6.45 -0.11 2.44
C LEU A 67 6.26 -1.29 1.46
N ILE A 68 5.38 -2.23 1.77
CA ILE A 68 5.04 -3.33 0.84
C ILE A 68 4.50 -2.74 -0.46
N ASP A 69 3.54 -1.83 -0.38
CA ASP A 69 2.93 -1.17 -1.54
C ASP A 69 3.99 -0.47 -2.42
N GLU A 70 4.89 0.28 -1.79
CA GLU A 70 5.95 0.99 -2.52
C GLU A 70 7.00 0.04 -3.13
N ILE A 71 7.27 -1.10 -2.50
CA ILE A 71 8.12 -2.14 -3.10
C ILE A 71 7.42 -2.72 -4.34
N LEU A 72 6.12 -2.97 -4.28
CA LEU A 72 5.38 -3.50 -5.43
C LEU A 72 5.40 -2.51 -6.62
N HIS A 73 5.20 -1.21 -6.37
CA HIS A 73 5.41 -0.16 -7.38
C HIS A 73 6.81 -0.20 -7.98
N TYR A 74 7.82 -0.31 -7.13
CA TYR A 74 9.20 -0.39 -7.58
C TYR A 74 9.44 -1.62 -8.46
N ILE A 75 8.87 -2.79 -8.12
CA ILE A 75 8.95 -3.99 -8.97
C ILE A 75 8.26 -3.78 -10.33
N ILE A 76 7.11 -3.10 -10.38
CA ILE A 76 6.46 -2.71 -11.65
C ILE A 76 7.36 -1.75 -12.45
N GLY A 77 8.04 -0.82 -11.79
CA GLY A 77 9.04 0.06 -12.38
C GLY A 77 10.19 -0.72 -13.03
N LEU A 78 10.80 -1.64 -12.28
CA LEU A 78 11.86 -2.51 -12.80
C LEU A 78 11.38 -3.35 -13.98
N TYR A 79 10.15 -3.86 -13.92
CA TYR A 79 9.57 -4.61 -15.03
C TYR A 79 9.52 -3.77 -16.32
N ARG A 80 9.07 -2.52 -16.23
CA ARG A 80 9.06 -1.61 -17.38
C ARG A 80 10.47 -1.34 -17.89
N ASP A 81 11.41 -1.06 -17.00
CA ASP A 81 12.77 -0.68 -17.38
C ASP A 81 13.52 -1.85 -18.04
N GLU A 82 13.34 -3.07 -17.54
CA GLU A 82 14.08 -4.26 -18.00
C GLU A 82 13.39 -5.03 -19.12
N LYS A 83 12.05 -5.07 -19.15
CA LYS A 83 11.29 -5.95 -20.07
C LYS A 83 10.57 -5.17 -21.14
N ASN A 84 9.77 -4.19 -20.77
CA ASN A 84 8.94 -3.47 -21.73
C ASN A 84 8.54 -2.07 -21.22
N PRO A 85 9.24 -1.00 -21.67
CA PRO A 85 8.94 0.37 -21.25
C PRO A 85 7.55 0.87 -21.67
N GLN A 86 6.91 0.18 -22.64
CA GLN A 86 5.60 0.54 -23.17
C GLN A 86 4.47 -0.33 -22.58
N THR A 87 4.74 -1.16 -21.58
CA THR A 87 3.76 -2.10 -21.02
C THR A 87 2.45 -1.43 -20.61
N MET A 88 2.49 -0.31 -19.86
CA MET A 88 1.25 0.33 -19.40
C MET A 88 0.49 1.00 -20.54
N LYS A 89 1.19 1.54 -21.53
CA LYS A 89 0.57 2.03 -22.77
C LYS A 89 -0.15 0.89 -23.51
N GLN A 90 0.55 -0.23 -23.71
CA GLN A 90 0.01 -1.40 -24.41
C GLN A 90 -1.16 -2.04 -23.64
N ALA A 91 -1.09 -2.07 -22.31
CA ALA A 91 -2.17 -2.52 -21.45
C ALA A 91 -3.41 -1.63 -21.62
N LEU A 92 -3.24 -0.31 -21.64
CA LEU A 92 -4.33 0.63 -21.87
C LEU A 92 -4.93 0.50 -23.27
N ASP A 93 -4.10 0.38 -24.31
CA ASP A 93 -4.54 0.14 -25.69
C ASP A 93 -5.33 -1.18 -25.79
N TRP A 94 -4.87 -2.25 -25.13
CA TRP A 94 -5.56 -3.53 -25.05
C TRP A 94 -6.94 -3.41 -24.40
N LEU A 95 -7.03 -2.68 -23.27
CA LEU A 95 -8.30 -2.43 -22.60
C LEU A 95 -9.26 -1.64 -23.47
N TYR A 96 -8.79 -0.63 -24.19
CA TYR A 96 -9.60 0.13 -25.13
C TYR A 96 -10.14 -0.74 -26.27
N GLU A 97 -9.35 -1.70 -26.76
CA GLU A 97 -9.81 -2.65 -27.78
C GLU A 97 -10.88 -3.61 -27.24
N LYS A 98 -10.70 -4.15 -26.02
CA LYS A 98 -11.58 -5.19 -25.46
C LYS A 98 -12.85 -4.65 -24.81
N LEU A 99 -12.77 -3.53 -24.11
CA LEU A 99 -13.85 -2.98 -23.29
C LEU A 99 -14.44 -1.68 -23.86
N GLY A 100 -13.76 -1.07 -24.83
CA GLY A 100 -14.14 0.21 -25.41
C GLY A 100 -13.66 1.41 -24.58
N LYS A 101 -13.29 2.49 -25.28
CA LYS A 101 -12.68 3.68 -24.65
C LYS A 101 -13.55 4.34 -23.58
N ILE A 102 -14.87 4.43 -23.81
CA ILE A 102 -15.79 5.15 -22.91
C ILE A 102 -15.80 4.50 -21.52
N GLY A 103 -16.00 3.18 -21.46
CA GLY A 103 -16.10 2.46 -20.18
C GLY A 103 -14.78 2.40 -19.40
N VAL A 104 -13.64 2.38 -20.11
CA VAL A 104 -12.31 2.43 -19.48
C VAL A 104 -12.03 3.84 -18.94
N ASP A 105 -12.31 4.88 -19.72
CA ASP A 105 -12.08 6.26 -19.29
C ASP A 105 -12.99 6.65 -18.10
N GLU A 106 -14.24 6.19 -18.09
CA GLU A 106 -15.15 6.36 -16.95
C GLU A 106 -14.62 5.69 -15.68
N ALA A 107 -14.03 4.50 -15.80
CA ALA A 107 -13.43 3.80 -14.68
C ALA A 107 -12.18 4.53 -14.15
N LEU A 108 -11.29 4.99 -15.03
CA LEU A 108 -10.10 5.78 -14.67
C LEU A 108 -10.49 7.09 -13.96
N LEU A 109 -11.51 7.78 -14.46
CA LEU A 109 -12.03 9.02 -13.87
C LEU A 109 -12.64 8.75 -12.49
N THR A 110 -13.50 7.75 -12.39
CA THR A 110 -14.17 7.39 -11.12
C THR A 110 -13.16 6.96 -10.07
N PHE A 111 -12.18 6.13 -10.46
CA PHE A 111 -11.06 5.76 -9.58
C PHE A 111 -10.33 7.01 -9.09
N SER A 112 -9.93 7.90 -9.98
CA SER A 112 -9.15 9.10 -9.62
C SER A 112 -9.94 10.06 -8.72
N ASN A 113 -11.27 10.06 -8.81
CA ASN A 113 -12.12 10.81 -7.90
C ASN A 113 -12.25 10.15 -6.51
N GLN A 114 -12.35 8.81 -6.46
CA GLN A 114 -12.50 8.05 -5.21
C GLN A 114 -11.17 7.87 -4.46
N PHE A 115 -10.05 7.78 -5.17
CA PHE A 115 -8.69 7.59 -4.68
C PHE A 115 -7.76 8.67 -5.24
N PRO A 116 -8.03 9.96 -4.95
CA PRO A 116 -7.23 11.04 -5.50
C PRO A 116 -5.81 11.03 -4.92
N SER A 117 -4.83 11.37 -5.77
CA SER A 117 -3.53 11.85 -5.30
C SER A 117 -3.70 13.06 -4.39
N LEU A 118 -2.70 13.38 -3.59
CA LEU A 118 -2.81 14.46 -2.62
C LEU A 118 -3.08 15.83 -3.28
N ALA A 119 -2.45 16.10 -4.43
CA ALA A 119 -2.66 17.32 -5.20
C ALA A 119 -4.12 17.43 -5.70
N LEU A 120 -4.70 16.33 -6.18
CA LEU A 120 -6.11 16.26 -6.58
C LEU A 120 -7.05 16.40 -5.38
N TYR A 121 -6.71 15.77 -4.26
CA TYR A 121 -7.52 15.83 -3.04
C TYR A 121 -7.61 17.25 -2.49
N ARG A 122 -6.49 17.97 -2.47
CA ARG A 122 -6.39 19.36 -2.00
C ARG A 122 -6.94 20.39 -2.99
N GLY A 123 -7.31 19.97 -4.20
CA GLY A 123 -7.76 20.87 -5.26
C GLY A 123 -6.65 21.75 -5.84
N GLU A 124 -5.39 21.32 -5.71
CA GLU A 124 -4.23 22.01 -6.30
C GLU A 124 -4.18 21.81 -7.82
N ILE A 125 -4.74 20.70 -8.30
CA ILE A 125 -4.86 20.33 -9.72
C ILE A 125 -6.31 19.89 -9.97
N GLU A 126 -6.86 20.24 -11.13
CA GLU A 126 -8.18 19.79 -11.57
C GLU A 126 -8.10 18.41 -12.23
N LEU A 127 -9.12 17.58 -11.98
CA LEU A 127 -9.06 16.14 -12.25
C LEU A 127 -8.99 15.84 -13.76
N GLU A 128 -9.82 16.48 -14.56
CA GLU A 128 -9.90 16.32 -15.99
C GLU A 128 -8.60 16.78 -16.66
N SER A 129 -8.02 17.88 -16.18
CA SER A 129 -6.72 18.39 -16.59
C SER A 129 -5.60 17.42 -16.23
N TYR A 130 -5.67 16.78 -15.05
CA TYR A 130 -4.71 15.77 -14.64
C TYR A 130 -4.79 14.53 -15.54
N LEU A 131 -5.98 14.06 -15.90
CA LEU A 131 -6.16 12.89 -16.78
C LEU A 131 -5.56 13.09 -18.18
N GLU A 132 -5.56 14.31 -18.71
CA GLU A 132 -4.98 14.63 -20.02
C GLU A 132 -3.50 15.04 -19.97
N ALA A 133 -2.92 15.14 -18.78
CA ALA A 133 -1.54 15.55 -18.58
C ALA A 133 -0.55 14.37 -18.51
N ASP A 134 0.74 14.71 -18.50
CA ASP A 134 1.86 13.79 -18.28
C ASP A 134 2.60 14.15 -16.99
N THR A 135 3.00 13.14 -16.22
CA THR A 135 3.88 13.30 -15.07
C THR A 135 5.22 12.64 -15.36
N ALA A 136 6.29 13.44 -15.34
CA ALA A 136 7.66 12.98 -15.66
C ALA A 136 7.76 12.25 -17.02
N GLY A 137 6.99 12.70 -18.02
CA GLY A 137 6.99 12.14 -19.37
C GLY A 137 6.13 10.88 -19.54
N ILE A 138 5.33 10.51 -18.54
CA ILE A 138 4.41 9.38 -18.59
C ILE A 138 2.97 9.91 -18.55
N PRO A 139 2.09 9.52 -19.49
CA PRO A 139 0.69 9.89 -19.46
C PRO A 139 0.02 9.48 -18.16
N ASN A 140 -0.68 10.41 -17.52
CA ASN A 140 -1.29 10.18 -16.22
C ASN A 140 -2.32 9.05 -16.26
N ARG A 141 -2.99 8.81 -17.39
CA ARG A 141 -3.85 7.62 -17.58
C ARG A 141 -3.13 6.29 -17.37
N GLN A 142 -1.84 6.20 -17.75
CA GLN A 142 -1.04 5.00 -17.54
C GLN A 142 -0.66 4.83 -16.07
N ILE A 143 -0.37 5.95 -15.39
CA ILE A 143 -0.14 5.97 -13.94
C ILE A 143 -1.41 5.50 -13.23
N ILE A 144 -2.56 6.11 -13.53
CA ILE A 144 -3.86 5.75 -12.96
C ILE A 144 -4.19 4.27 -13.18
N LEU A 145 -3.85 3.69 -14.34
CA LEU A 145 -4.09 2.28 -14.62
C LEU A 145 -3.23 1.36 -13.71
N GLU A 146 -1.96 1.69 -13.51
CA GLU A 146 -1.10 0.99 -12.55
C GLU A 146 -1.67 1.10 -11.13
N GLU A 147 -2.06 2.32 -10.75
CA GLU A 147 -2.65 2.63 -9.45
C GLU A 147 -3.96 1.84 -9.20
N MET A 148 -4.80 1.65 -10.22
CA MET A 148 -5.97 0.77 -10.15
C MET A 148 -5.60 -0.70 -9.90
N LEU A 149 -4.54 -1.19 -10.55
CA LEU A 149 -4.04 -2.55 -10.32
C LEU A 149 -3.50 -2.70 -8.89
N MET A 150 -2.81 -1.69 -8.38
CA MET A 150 -2.28 -1.64 -7.02
C MET A 150 -3.40 -1.62 -5.97
N LEU A 151 -4.45 -0.84 -6.19
CA LEU A 151 -5.67 -0.87 -5.37
C LEU A 151 -6.26 -2.29 -5.30
N TRP A 152 -6.37 -2.96 -6.45
CA TRP A 152 -6.86 -4.34 -6.48
C TRP A 152 -5.96 -5.29 -5.67
N MET A 153 -4.64 -5.16 -5.79
CA MET A 153 -3.70 -6.00 -5.04
C MET A 153 -3.79 -5.76 -3.52
N ALA A 154 -3.91 -4.51 -3.08
CA ALA A 154 -4.12 -4.17 -1.66
C ALA A 154 -5.36 -4.86 -1.10
N ASN A 155 -6.47 -4.86 -1.85
CA ASN A 155 -7.71 -5.51 -1.44
C ASN A 155 -7.67 -7.05 -1.47
N LYS A 156 -6.77 -7.64 -2.25
CA LYS A 156 -6.53 -9.10 -2.25
C LYS A 156 -5.53 -9.54 -1.19
N ASN A 157 -4.90 -8.62 -0.47
CA ASN A 157 -3.96 -8.92 0.61
C ASN A 157 -4.67 -8.98 1.97
N LEU A 158 -4.79 -10.18 2.54
CA LEU A 158 -5.51 -10.38 3.79
C LEU A 158 -4.81 -9.70 4.99
N ALA A 159 -3.50 -9.52 4.96
CA ALA A 159 -2.75 -8.80 5.99
C ALA A 159 -3.09 -7.29 6.00
N PHE A 160 -3.66 -6.78 4.92
CA PHE A 160 -4.10 -5.39 4.82
C PHE A 160 -5.52 -5.20 5.39
N SER A 161 -6.27 -6.27 5.69
CA SER A 161 -7.65 -6.18 6.19
C SER A 161 -7.89 -5.21 7.37
N PRO A 162 -6.98 -5.00 8.35
CA PRO A 162 -7.19 -4.00 9.40
C PRO A 162 -7.27 -2.55 8.88
N PHE A 163 -6.85 -2.32 7.64
CA PHE A 163 -6.76 -1.04 6.96
C PHE A 163 -7.75 -0.91 5.80
N ILE A 164 -8.69 -1.86 5.63
CA ILE A 164 -9.60 -1.93 4.47
C ILE A 164 -10.35 -0.61 4.18
N GLU A 165 -10.68 0.15 5.21
CA GLU A 165 -11.33 1.47 5.08
C GLU A 165 -10.52 2.50 4.29
N LEU A 166 -9.20 2.31 4.18
CA LEU A 166 -8.31 3.17 3.39
C LEU A 166 -8.43 2.90 1.89
N PHE A 167 -8.80 1.69 1.49
CA PHE A 167 -8.76 1.25 0.08
C PHE A 167 -9.98 0.42 -0.35
N ASP A 168 -11.12 0.54 0.35
CA ASP A 168 -12.37 -0.12 -0.02
C ASP A 168 -12.82 0.29 -1.45
N HIS A 169 -12.84 -0.67 -2.36
CA HIS A 169 -13.14 -0.48 -3.78
C HIS A 169 -14.53 -0.98 -4.19
N ILE A 170 -15.43 -1.28 -3.23
CA ILE A 170 -16.73 -1.90 -3.52
C ILE A 170 -17.59 -1.01 -4.43
N SER A 171 -17.57 0.30 -4.22
CA SER A 171 -18.27 1.26 -5.09
C SER A 171 -17.70 1.24 -6.50
N LEU A 172 -16.36 1.29 -6.64
CA LEU A 172 -15.70 1.26 -7.94
C LEU A 172 -16.03 -0.01 -8.74
N GLU A 173 -16.06 -1.17 -8.09
CA GLU A 173 -16.43 -2.45 -8.71
C GLU A 173 -17.89 -2.51 -9.17
N LYS A 174 -18.81 -1.87 -8.43
CA LYS A 174 -20.25 -1.85 -8.77
C LYS A 174 -20.62 -0.82 -9.82
N GLU A 175 -19.91 0.31 -9.84
CA GLU A 175 -20.28 1.49 -10.62
C GLU A 175 -19.56 1.55 -11.98
N THR A 176 -18.49 0.77 -12.16
CA THR A 176 -17.62 0.87 -13.35
C THR A 176 -17.21 -0.49 -13.92
N SER A 177 -16.50 -0.46 -15.05
CA SER A 177 -15.88 -1.65 -15.66
C SER A 177 -14.64 -2.16 -14.90
N TYR A 178 -14.34 -1.66 -13.69
CA TYR A 178 -13.15 -1.99 -12.89
C TYR A 178 -12.85 -3.49 -12.78
N GLY A 179 -13.85 -4.32 -12.45
CA GLY A 179 -13.64 -5.77 -12.35
C GLY A 179 -13.16 -6.40 -13.66
N GLN A 180 -13.77 -5.98 -14.78
CA GLN A 180 -13.39 -6.44 -16.13
C GLN A 180 -12.01 -5.91 -16.53
N ILE A 181 -11.68 -4.66 -16.16
CA ILE A 181 -10.35 -4.09 -16.39
C ILE A 181 -9.28 -4.96 -15.74
N ILE A 182 -9.45 -5.34 -14.47
CA ILE A 182 -8.47 -6.19 -13.76
C ILE A 182 -8.36 -7.58 -14.43
N GLU A 183 -9.47 -8.20 -14.82
CA GLU A 183 -9.46 -9.49 -15.52
C GLU A 183 -8.68 -9.41 -16.85
N HIS A 184 -8.92 -8.36 -17.64
CA HIS A 184 -8.23 -8.14 -18.89
C HIS A 184 -6.77 -7.75 -18.71
N LEU A 185 -6.41 -7.03 -17.64
CA LEU A 185 -5.01 -6.78 -17.28
C LEU A 185 -4.29 -8.10 -17.00
N TYR A 186 -4.91 -9.01 -16.22
CA TYR A 186 -4.33 -10.32 -15.97
C TYR A 186 -4.10 -11.11 -17.27
N THR A 187 -5.07 -11.09 -18.18
CA THR A 187 -4.93 -11.73 -19.50
C THR A 187 -3.86 -11.06 -20.36
N PHE A 188 -3.77 -9.72 -20.33
CA PHE A 188 -2.75 -8.97 -21.04
C PHE A 188 -1.35 -9.33 -20.56
N PHE A 189 -1.10 -9.33 -19.24
CA PHE A 189 0.21 -9.63 -18.68
C PHE A 189 0.65 -11.08 -18.94
N ALA A 190 -0.27 -12.02 -19.19
CA ALA A 190 0.05 -13.37 -19.63
C ALA A 190 0.68 -13.42 -21.03
N THR A 191 0.49 -12.37 -21.84
CA THR A 191 1.15 -12.21 -23.16
C THR A 191 2.50 -11.50 -23.08
N GLN A 192 2.86 -10.97 -21.91
CA GLN A 192 4.07 -10.18 -21.71
C GLN A 192 5.21 -11.07 -21.19
N PRO A 193 6.49 -10.64 -21.31
CA PRO A 193 7.62 -11.38 -20.77
C PRO A 193 7.46 -11.64 -19.26
N PHE A 194 7.88 -12.82 -18.82
CA PHE A 194 7.94 -13.13 -17.39
C PHE A 194 9.05 -12.35 -16.66
N PHE A 195 8.93 -12.25 -15.34
CA PHE A 195 9.81 -11.43 -14.50
C PHE A 195 10.22 -12.13 -13.21
N GLY A 196 11.22 -11.54 -12.55
CA GLY A 196 11.68 -11.95 -11.23
C GLY A 196 12.55 -13.22 -11.23
N PRO A 197 13.01 -13.61 -10.03
CA PRO A 197 13.92 -14.74 -9.83
C PRO A 197 13.31 -16.09 -10.22
N ASP A 198 11.99 -16.21 -10.10
CA ASP A 198 11.24 -17.44 -10.41
C ASP A 198 10.68 -17.46 -11.84
N HIS A 199 10.98 -16.42 -12.66
CA HIS A 199 10.53 -16.29 -14.04
C HIS A 199 9.02 -16.53 -14.23
N GLN A 200 8.22 -15.71 -13.56
CA GLN A 200 6.76 -15.88 -13.51
C GLN A 200 6.00 -14.68 -14.08
N HIS A 201 4.69 -14.85 -14.26
CA HIS A 201 3.76 -13.80 -14.61
C HIS A 201 3.84 -12.63 -13.60
N LEU A 202 3.85 -11.38 -14.08
CA LEU A 202 4.12 -10.21 -13.22
C LEU A 202 3.11 -10.08 -12.07
N ILE A 203 1.82 -10.23 -12.35
CA ILE A 203 0.79 -10.11 -11.30
C ILE A 203 0.92 -11.25 -10.27
N ASP A 204 1.29 -12.45 -10.71
CA ASP A 204 1.49 -13.57 -9.79
C ASP A 204 2.70 -13.35 -8.89
N MET A 205 3.75 -12.70 -9.43
CA MET A 205 4.90 -12.26 -8.64
C MET A 205 4.48 -11.26 -7.58
N LEU A 206 3.83 -10.17 -7.97
CA LEU A 206 3.42 -9.12 -7.03
C LEU A 206 2.52 -9.65 -5.91
N ARG A 207 1.70 -10.67 -6.19
CA ARG A 207 0.82 -11.31 -5.20
C ARG A 207 1.49 -12.37 -4.34
N SER A 208 2.67 -12.87 -4.72
CA SER A 208 3.27 -14.03 -4.07
C SER A 208 3.55 -13.85 -2.57
N PRO A 209 3.95 -12.65 -2.05
CA PRO A 209 4.11 -12.46 -0.61
C PRO A 209 2.78 -12.60 0.13
N ALA A 210 1.72 -11.97 -0.39
CA ALA A 210 0.39 -12.00 0.20
C ALA A 210 -0.27 -13.40 0.16
N ILE A 211 0.08 -14.22 -0.83
CA ILE A 211 -0.38 -15.61 -0.93
C ILE A 211 0.40 -16.51 0.03
N ALA A 212 1.72 -16.36 0.10
CA ALA A 212 2.56 -17.20 0.94
C ALA A 212 2.35 -16.92 2.44
N ILE A 213 2.23 -15.63 2.80
CA ILE A 213 2.14 -15.16 4.18
C ILE A 213 0.90 -14.25 4.34
N PRO A 214 -0.32 -14.81 4.32
CA PRO A 214 -1.56 -14.03 4.19
C PRO A 214 -1.93 -13.18 5.40
N HIS A 215 -1.36 -13.45 6.58
CA HIS A 215 -1.80 -12.82 7.84
C HIS A 215 -0.71 -11.99 8.53
N SER A 216 0.46 -11.80 7.91
CA SER A 216 1.57 -11.10 8.56
C SER A 216 2.29 -10.13 7.61
N LEU A 217 2.26 -8.85 7.93
CA LEU A 217 3.00 -7.82 7.18
C LEU A 217 4.51 -7.98 7.34
N SER A 218 4.99 -8.30 8.56
CA SER A 218 6.42 -8.58 8.79
C SER A 218 6.86 -9.83 8.03
N GLY A 219 6.06 -10.90 8.06
CA GLY A 219 6.36 -12.12 7.30
C GLY A 219 6.33 -11.90 5.78
N GLN A 220 5.48 -11.00 5.28
CA GLN A 220 5.52 -10.58 3.87
C GLN A 220 6.81 -9.82 3.52
N LEU A 221 7.26 -8.91 4.40
CA LEU A 221 8.54 -8.21 4.23
C LEU A 221 9.73 -9.18 4.27
N GLU A 222 9.74 -10.16 5.17
CA GLU A 222 10.75 -11.23 5.23
C GLU A 222 10.75 -12.06 3.92
N TYR A 223 9.58 -12.48 3.44
CA TYR A 223 9.45 -13.16 2.16
C TYR A 223 10.04 -12.34 1.01
N ILE A 224 9.72 -11.05 0.95
CA ILE A 224 10.22 -10.11 -0.06
C ILE A 224 11.75 -9.99 0.06
N GLN A 225 12.28 -9.88 1.26
CA GLN A 225 13.72 -9.82 1.51
C GLN A 225 14.44 -11.06 0.97
N GLU A 226 13.95 -12.25 1.32
CA GLU A 226 14.56 -13.53 0.97
C GLU A 226 14.48 -13.80 -0.54
N ARG A 227 13.32 -13.55 -1.15
CA ARG A 227 13.05 -13.91 -2.55
C ARG A 227 13.48 -12.81 -3.51
N TRP A 228 13.24 -11.55 -3.18
CA TRP A 228 13.45 -10.42 -4.09
C TRP A 228 14.63 -9.54 -3.70
N GLY A 229 15.39 -9.87 -2.66
CA GLY A 229 16.48 -9.04 -2.15
C GLY A 229 17.48 -8.54 -3.21
N SER A 230 17.75 -9.34 -4.24
CA SER A 230 18.61 -8.95 -5.37
C SER A 230 18.02 -7.86 -6.27
N LEU A 231 16.70 -7.74 -6.32
CA LEU A 231 15.97 -6.72 -7.10
C LEU A 231 15.86 -5.40 -6.32
N LEU A 232 15.78 -5.47 -4.99
CA LEU A 232 15.47 -4.32 -4.14
C LEU A 232 16.54 -3.23 -4.16
N GLY A 233 17.80 -3.55 -4.45
CA GLY A 233 18.89 -2.56 -4.45
C GLY A 233 18.90 -1.74 -3.15
N LYS A 234 18.69 -0.41 -3.27
CA LYS A 234 18.64 0.49 -2.09
C LYS A 234 17.41 0.29 -1.17
N TYR A 235 16.32 -0.28 -1.68
CA TYR A 235 15.11 -0.56 -0.90
C TYR A 235 15.32 -1.63 0.17
N LEU A 236 16.34 -2.49 0.01
CA LEU A 236 16.68 -3.50 1.00
C LEU A 236 16.97 -2.88 2.38
N SER A 237 17.65 -1.73 2.42
CA SER A 237 17.95 -1.03 3.68
C SER A 237 16.71 -0.49 4.39
N LEU A 238 15.74 0.03 3.63
CA LEU A 238 14.45 0.50 4.14
C LEU A 238 13.60 -0.67 4.65
N LEU A 239 13.59 -1.78 3.91
CA LEU A 239 12.95 -3.02 4.33
C LEU A 239 13.47 -3.51 5.67
N LEU A 240 14.79 -3.64 5.81
CA LEU A 240 15.43 -4.06 7.06
C LEU A 240 15.06 -3.15 8.23
N SER A 241 15.08 -1.83 8.00
CA SER A 241 14.71 -0.84 9.02
C SER A 241 13.24 -0.97 9.45
N SER A 242 12.34 -1.31 8.51
CA SER A 242 10.92 -1.56 8.81
C SER A 242 10.72 -2.83 9.63
N LEU A 243 11.45 -3.92 9.31
CA LEU A 243 11.42 -5.15 10.10
C LEU A 243 11.91 -4.91 11.53
N ASP A 244 12.99 -4.16 11.71
CA ASP A 244 13.51 -3.80 13.03
C ASP A 244 12.49 -2.99 13.83
N LEU A 245 11.82 -2.01 13.21
CA LEU A 245 10.78 -1.20 13.84
C LEU A 245 9.60 -2.06 14.34
N ILE A 246 9.08 -2.95 13.49
CA ILE A 246 7.96 -3.83 13.88
C ILE A 246 8.37 -4.71 15.06
N LYS A 247 9.57 -5.28 15.01
CA LYS A 247 10.11 -6.14 16.08
C LYS A 247 10.28 -5.38 17.39
N GLU A 248 10.77 -4.14 17.34
CA GLU A 248 10.87 -3.28 18.53
C GLU A 248 9.49 -2.97 19.14
N GLU A 249 8.49 -2.68 18.31
CA GLU A 249 7.11 -2.43 18.77
C GLU A 249 6.48 -3.68 19.41
N GLU A 250 6.66 -4.86 18.80
CA GLU A 250 6.21 -6.14 19.36
C GLU A 250 6.85 -6.41 20.73
N ILE A 251 8.17 -6.21 20.85
CA ILE A 251 8.89 -6.35 22.12
C ILE A 251 8.37 -5.34 23.15
N ALA A 252 8.15 -4.08 22.76
CA ALA A 252 7.62 -3.05 23.64
C ALA A 252 6.19 -3.37 24.12
N GLN A 253 5.36 -3.96 23.25
CA GLN A 253 4.01 -4.41 23.61
C GLN A 253 4.05 -5.59 24.56
N MET A 254 4.87 -6.61 24.28
CA MET A 254 5.07 -7.74 25.20
C MET A 254 5.55 -7.29 26.57
N ARG A 255 6.50 -6.35 26.63
CA ARG A 255 6.97 -5.75 27.90
C ARG A 255 5.86 -5.01 28.63
N ARG A 256 5.00 -4.26 27.92
CA ARG A 256 3.83 -3.61 28.51
C ARG A 256 2.88 -4.64 29.10
N ILE A 257 2.49 -5.68 28.36
CA ILE A 257 1.61 -6.75 28.88
C ILE A 257 2.24 -7.44 30.10
N ALA A 258 3.53 -7.75 30.04
CA ALA A 258 4.26 -8.36 31.16
C ALA A 258 4.32 -7.45 32.39
N HIS A 259 4.33 -6.13 32.21
CA HIS A 259 4.31 -5.18 33.31
C HIS A 259 2.93 -5.10 33.99
N TRP A 260 1.85 -5.33 33.25
CA TRP A 260 0.48 -5.37 33.77
C TRP A 260 0.15 -6.70 34.47
N THR A 261 0.88 -7.78 34.14
CA THR A 261 0.74 -9.10 34.80
C THR A 261 1.67 -9.29 36.00
N ARG A 262 2.63 -8.40 36.23
CA ARG A 262 3.42 -8.39 37.48
C ARG A 262 2.62 -7.74 38.60
N GLY A 263 2.45 -8.46 39.70
CA GLY A 263 1.91 -7.89 40.94
C GLY A 263 2.74 -6.69 41.42
N PRO A 264 2.19 -5.81 42.27
CA PRO A 264 2.91 -4.65 42.77
C PRO A 264 4.24 -5.09 43.38
N ALA A 265 5.31 -4.33 43.10
CA ALA A 265 6.61 -4.59 43.68
C ALA A 265 6.48 -4.67 45.21
N PRO A 266 7.00 -5.72 45.87
CA PRO A 266 6.90 -5.84 47.31
C PRO A 266 7.58 -4.61 47.94
N VAL A 267 6.81 -3.86 48.72
CA VAL A 267 7.34 -2.76 49.52
C VAL A 267 8.14 -3.40 50.65
N TYR A 268 9.45 -3.15 50.69
CA TYR A 268 10.26 -3.54 51.83
C TYR A 268 9.85 -2.67 53.03
N GLU A 269 9.12 -3.26 53.97
CA GLU A 269 8.95 -2.66 55.30
C GLU A 269 10.25 -2.87 56.09
N PHE A 270 10.98 -1.78 56.32
CA PHE A 270 12.13 -1.78 57.20
C PHE A 270 11.62 -1.72 58.64
N THR A 271 11.38 -2.88 59.25
CA THR A 271 11.19 -2.94 60.71
C THR A 271 12.53 -2.64 61.35
N GLY A 272 12.67 -1.42 61.88
CA GLY A 272 13.84 -1.01 62.65
C GLY A 272 14.11 -2.04 63.75
N MET A 273 15.35 -2.54 63.80
CA MET A 273 15.84 -3.30 64.94
C MET A 273 15.95 -2.34 66.12
N GLU A 274 15.10 -2.54 67.14
CA GLU A 274 15.30 -1.98 68.49
C GLU A 274 16.52 -2.61 69.18
#